data_AF-A0A2T2XEE4-F1
#
_entry.id   AF-A0A2T2XEE4-F1
#
_cell.length_a   1.000
_cell.length_b   1.000
_cell.length_c   1.000
_cell.angle_alpha   90.00
_cell.angle_beta   90.00
_cell.angle_gamma   90.00
#
_symmetry.space_group_name_H-M   'P 1'
#
loop_
_entity.id
_entity.type
_entity.pdbx_description
1 polymer ?
#
loop_
_entity_poly.entity_id
_entity_poly.type
_entity_poly.pdbx_seq_one_letter_code
_entity_poly.pdbx_strand_id
1 'polypeptide(L)'
;MDPKMKELVAVAASVASGCTSCLETHMRLARQAGADSRDIQTVVNIARAVRLQGIATIDDLAGKWAQGEPIAVIAGGESCGPGCNC
;
A
#
# COMPACT_ATOMS: atom_id res chain seq x y z
N MET A 1 -2.31 -4.47 -23.99
CA MET A 1 -2.77 -3.82 -22.75
C MET A 1 -2.64 -2.32 -22.95
N ASP A 2 -3.65 -1.54 -22.58
CA ASP A 2 -3.63 -0.09 -22.65
C ASP A 2 -2.44 0.50 -21.84
N PRO A 3 -1.72 1.54 -22.34
CA PRO A 3 -0.54 2.09 -21.66
C PRO A 3 -0.81 2.58 -20.24
N LYS A 4 -1.95 3.27 -20.02
CA LYS A 4 -2.33 3.74 -18.68
C LYS A 4 -2.57 2.55 -17.75
N MET A 5 -3.31 1.54 -18.22
CA MET A 5 -3.54 0.32 -17.45
C MET A 5 -2.22 -0.38 -17.09
N LYS A 6 -1.28 -0.48 -18.05
CA LYS A 6 0.03 -1.11 -17.83
C LYS A 6 0.80 -0.42 -16.71
N GLU A 7 0.87 0.90 -16.75
CA GLU A 7 1.60 1.67 -15.73
C GLU A 7 0.89 1.67 -14.37
N LEU A 8 -0.45 1.67 -14.31
CA LEU A 8 -1.19 1.51 -13.06
C LEU A 8 -0.92 0.15 -12.39
N VAL A 9 -0.86 -0.93 -13.17
CA VAL A 9 -0.48 -2.26 -12.66
C VAL A 9 0.97 -2.25 -12.16
N ALA A 10 1.88 -1.57 -12.85
CA ALA A 10 3.27 -1.45 -12.42
C ALA A 10 3.41 -0.63 -11.12
N VAL A 11 2.61 0.44 -10.95
CA VAL A 11 2.50 1.18 -9.69
C VAL A 11 2.01 0.27 -8.58
N ALA A 12 0.96 -0.52 -8.81
CA ALA A 12 0.41 -1.45 -7.82
C ALA A 12 1.45 -2.50 -7.39
N ALA A 13 2.15 -3.10 -8.36
CA ALA A 13 3.21 -4.08 -8.10
C ALA A 13 4.38 -3.46 -7.31
N SER A 14 4.73 -2.21 -7.60
CA SER A 14 5.78 -1.47 -6.89
C SER A 14 5.39 -1.20 -5.43
N VAL A 15 4.14 -0.78 -5.18
CA VAL A 15 3.62 -0.59 -3.82
C VAL A 15 3.53 -1.91 -3.06
N ALA A 16 3.03 -2.98 -3.69
CA ALA A 16 2.86 -4.28 -3.05
C ALA A 16 4.21 -4.91 -2.64
N SER A 17 5.22 -4.79 -3.50
CA SER A 17 6.58 -5.30 -3.25
C SER A 17 7.45 -4.38 -2.39
N GLY A 18 7.12 -3.08 -2.30
CA GLY A 18 7.95 -2.08 -1.62
C GLY A 18 9.14 -1.56 -2.44
N CYS A 19 9.17 -1.74 -3.76
CA CYS A 19 10.23 -1.21 -4.62
C CYS A 19 10.08 0.32 -4.82
N THR A 20 10.89 1.11 -4.11
CA THR A 20 10.82 2.58 -4.13
C THR A 20 11.17 3.18 -5.48
N SER A 21 12.28 2.75 -6.10
CA SER A 21 12.71 3.24 -7.42
C SER A 21 11.74 2.88 -8.55
N CYS A 22 11.16 1.67 -8.47
CA CYS A 22 10.10 1.24 -9.39
C CYS A 22 8.86 2.14 -9.24
N LEU A 23 8.47 2.43 -8.00
CA LEU A 23 7.30 3.26 -7.72
C LEU A 23 7.46 4.67 -8.30
N GLU A 24 8.60 5.31 -8.09
CA GLU A 24 8.88 6.64 -8.65
C GLU A 24 8.82 6.63 -10.19
N THR A 25 9.45 5.63 -10.80
CA THR A 25 9.49 5.47 -12.27
C THR A 25 8.08 5.30 -12.84
N HIS A 26 7.32 4.34 -12.31
CA HIS A 26 5.99 4.01 -12.82
C HIS A 26 4.93 5.05 -12.45
N MET A 27 5.08 5.77 -11.34
CA MET A 27 4.21 6.92 -11.03
C MET A 27 4.32 8.01 -12.10
N ARG A 28 5.54 8.33 -12.54
CA ARG A 28 5.76 9.31 -13.60
C ARG A 28 5.17 8.82 -14.93
N LEU A 29 5.41 7.56 -15.29
CA LEU A 29 4.91 6.98 -16.53
C LEU A 29 3.38 6.87 -16.56
N ALA A 30 2.74 6.51 -15.43
CA ALA A 30 1.29 6.45 -15.33
C ALA A 30 0.65 7.82 -15.56
N ARG A 31 1.21 8.89 -14.97
CA ARG A 31 0.74 10.27 -15.22
C ARG A 31 0.93 10.69 -16.68
N GLN A 32 2.06 10.33 -17.28
CA GLN A 32 2.31 10.59 -18.71
C GLN A 32 1.34 9.84 -19.62
N ALA A 33 0.89 8.66 -19.21
CA ALA A 33 -0.13 7.87 -19.90
C ALA A 33 -1.58 8.36 -19.64
N GLY A 34 -1.78 9.43 -18.86
CA GLY A 34 -3.10 10.00 -18.59
C GLY A 34 -3.84 9.39 -17.40
N ALA A 35 -3.13 8.75 -16.46
CA ALA A 35 -3.72 8.41 -15.17
C ALA A 35 -3.97 9.67 -14.34
N ASP A 36 -5.18 9.80 -13.80
CA ASP A 36 -5.55 10.90 -12.93
C ASP A 36 -5.27 10.57 -11.45
N SER A 37 -5.55 11.52 -10.56
CA SER A 37 -5.36 11.33 -9.13
C SER A 37 -6.24 10.23 -8.54
N ARG A 38 -7.44 10.02 -9.08
CA ARG A 38 -8.37 8.99 -8.61
C ARG A 38 -7.89 7.60 -9.00
N ASP A 39 -7.37 7.43 -10.22
CA ASP A 39 -6.78 6.18 -10.68
C ASP A 39 -5.61 5.77 -9.78
N ILE A 40 -4.69 6.70 -9.54
CA ILE A 40 -3.51 6.48 -8.70
C ILE A 40 -3.94 6.16 -7.27
N GLN A 41 -4.84 6.94 -6.68
CA GLN A 41 -5.30 6.72 -5.32
C GLN A 41 -5.98 5.35 -5.17
N THR A 42 -6.80 4.97 -6.13
CA THR A 42 -7.47 3.66 -6.15
C THR A 42 -6.46 2.53 -6.18
N VAL A 43 -5.51 2.56 -7.12
CA VAL A 43 -4.55 1.47 -7.28
C VAL A 43 -3.58 1.37 -6.10
N VAL A 44 -3.16 2.51 -5.55
CA VAL A 44 -2.29 2.58 -4.37
C VAL A 44 -3.01 2.03 -3.14
N ASN A 45 -4.27 2.38 -2.92
CA ASN A 45 -5.04 1.89 -1.77
C ASN A 45 -5.25 0.37 -1.84
N ILE A 46 -5.58 -0.15 -3.02
CA ILE A 46 -5.69 -1.60 -3.24
C ILE A 46 -4.35 -2.29 -2.95
N ALA A 47 -3.25 -1.79 -3.52
CA ALA A 47 -1.93 -2.39 -3.33
C ALA A 47 -1.44 -2.30 -1.87
N ARG A 48 -1.76 -1.21 -1.16
CA ARG A 48 -1.49 -1.06 0.28
C ARG A 48 -2.25 -2.12 1.09
N ALA A 49 -3.54 -2.32 0.81
CA ALA A 49 -4.33 -3.34 1.49
C ALA A 49 -3.74 -4.74 1.29
N VAL A 50 -3.34 -5.08 0.06
CA VAL A 50 -2.66 -6.35 -0.25
C VAL A 50 -1.36 -6.50 0.54
N ARG A 51 -0.51 -5.46 0.55
CA ARG A 51 0.77 -5.49 1.27
C ARG A 51 0.58 -5.65 2.78
N LEU A 52 -0.33 -4.86 3.37
CA LEU A 52 -0.63 -4.93 4.80
C LEU A 52 -1.16 -6.31 5.19
N GLN A 53 -2.02 -6.89 4.36
CA GLN A 53 -2.57 -8.21 4.66
C GLN A 53 -1.51 -9.31 4.61
N GLY A 54 -0.55 -9.21 3.67
CA GLY A 54 0.62 -10.09 3.64
C GLY A 54 1.46 -9.99 4.91
N ILE A 55 1.68 -8.77 5.42
CA ILE A 55 2.41 -8.56 6.67
C ILE A 55 1.65 -9.14 7.85
N ALA A 56 0.38 -8.77 8.04
CA ALA A 56 -0.44 -9.22 9.17
C ALA A 56 -0.53 -10.75 9.25
N THR A 57 -0.70 -11.44 8.12
CA THR A 57 -0.76 -12.90 8.08
C THR A 57 0.56 -13.55 8.52
N ILE A 58 1.69 -12.97 8.11
CA ILE A 58 3.02 -13.46 8.45
C ILE A 58 3.33 -13.17 9.92
N ASP A 59 2.98 -11.99 10.42
CA ASP A 59 3.15 -11.62 11.82
C ASP A 59 2.31 -12.51 12.74
N ASP A 60 1.05 -12.80 12.38
CA ASP A 60 0.20 -13.75 13.12
C ASP A 60 0.81 -15.15 13.17
N LEU A 61 1.38 -15.61 12.05
CA LEU A 61 2.04 -16.90 11.96
C LEU A 61 3.32 -16.93 12.80
N ALA A 62 4.11 -15.85 12.75
CA ALA A 62 5.32 -15.69 13.56
C ALA A 62 4.98 -15.65 15.05
N GLY A 63 3.92 -14.93 15.45
CA GLY A 63 3.45 -14.83 16.83
C GLY A 63 3.10 -16.18 17.45
N LYS A 64 2.51 -17.09 16.66
CA LYS A 64 2.21 -18.48 17.10
C LYS A 64 3.46 -19.25 17.51
N TRP A 65 4.62 -18.95 16.93
CA TRP A 65 5.88 -19.62 17.26
C TRP A 65 6.75 -18.83 18.24
N ALA A 66 6.73 -17.50 18.14
CA ALA A 66 7.61 -16.63 18.91
C ALA A 66 7.10 -16.29 20.32
N GLN A 67 5.83 -16.60 20.66
CA GLN A 67 5.17 -16.21 21.92
C GLN A 67 5.24 -14.70 22.19
N GLY A 68 5.49 -13.90 21.16
CA GLY A 68 5.63 -12.44 21.24
C GLY A 68 4.32 -11.73 20.89
N GLU A 69 4.14 -10.55 21.48
CA GLU A 69 3.03 -9.67 21.14
C GLU A 69 3.10 -9.26 19.66
N PRO A 70 1.96 -9.24 18.94
CA PRO A 70 1.93 -8.87 17.53
C PRO A 70 2.40 -7.43 17.32
N ILE A 71 3.14 -7.19 16.23
CA ILE A 71 3.54 -5.83 15.85
C ILE A 71 2.29 -5.08 15.41
N ALA A 72 1.96 -4.01 16.12
CA ALA A 72 0.85 -3.14 15.73
C ALA A 72 1.22 -2.41 14.43
N VAL A 73 0.80 -2.96 13.28
CA VAL A 73 0.93 -2.29 11.99
C VAL A 73 -0.12 -1.18 11.93
N ILE A 74 0.29 0.01 12.34
CA ILE A 74 -0.56 1.20 12.35
C ILE A 74 -0.83 1.59 10.89
N ALA A 75 -2.00 1.21 10.36
CA ALA A 75 -2.60 1.97 9.28
C ALA A 75 -2.91 3.33 9.91
N GLY A 76 -2.12 4.36 9.60
CA GLY A 76 -2.37 5.72 10.05
C GLY A 76 -3.72 6.22 9.54
N GLY A 77 -4.77 5.91 10.28
CA GLY A 77 -6.00 6.67 10.35
C GLY A 77 -5.90 7.52 11.59
N GLU A 78 -6.18 8.80 11.44
CA GLU A 78 -6.12 9.82 12.49
C GLU A 78 -6.92 9.35 13.72
N SER A 79 -6.25 8.73 14.69
CA SER A 79 -6.80 8.62 16.03
C SER A 79 -6.67 10.00 16.63
N CYS A 80 -7.79 10.71 16.74
CA CYS A 80 -7.83 11.89 17.57
C CYS A 80 -7.39 11.44 18.97
N GLY A 81 -6.28 12.00 19.46
CA GLY A 81 -5.65 11.54 20.70
C GLY A 81 -6.58 11.66 21.92
N PRO A 82 -6.16 11.16 23.08
CA PRO A 82 -6.97 11.26 24.30
C PRO A 82 -7.33 12.74 24.58
N GLY A 83 -8.62 13.09 24.51
CA GLY A 83 -9.14 14.44 24.76
C GLY A 83 -9.84 15.14 23.59
N CYS A 84 -9.95 14.50 22.42
CA CYS A 84 -10.72 15.05 21.31
C CYS A 84 -12.21 14.67 21.38
N ASN A 85 -13.09 15.65 21.12
CA ASN A 85 -14.54 15.49 21.06
C ASN A 85 -15.07 15.76 19.64
N CYS A 86 -14.49 15.05 18.67
CA CYS A 86 -14.81 15.14 17.23
C CYS A 86 -15.94 14.19 16.84
#